data_AF-A0A954WK49-F1
#
_entry.id   AF-A0A954WK49-F1
#
_cell.length_a   1.000
_cell.length_b   1.000
_cell.length_c   1.000
_cell.angle_alpha   90.00
_cell.angle_beta   90.00
_cell.angle_gamma   90.00
#
_symmetry.space_group_name_H-M   'P 1'
#
loop_
_entity.id
_entity.type
_entity.pdbx_description
1 polymer ?
#
loop_
_entity_poly.entity_id
_entity_poly.type
_entity_poly.pdbx_seq_one_letter_code
_entity_poly.pdbx_strand_id
1 'polypeptide(L)'
;MNTQTLLEQAAEMHRAGRLLEAGQIYHRVLAADPMASDAWNLVGVLAHQVGQPAEAIAHIGRAIQLRPDTADYHLNLASALMANGKPAEAEASCRRCLRIASRHVTAWNVLGNSLVAQSRHDEAFACFERVLQRQPDDAEALCNLGSLRFLRGELAEAERLQRRAVELNPRLFQAWSNLGAILRALGRRDEAVSCLQQALTLQPHSIEVLVNLGNVHHQQGDHVTALDYLQQALARDGEHAGAWNALGVVLQELTEYAQAADCFRRALEKRPECAAYGSNYLYCLNLFDDWSPEEVGDEHRAWGQQFTEIIRRESTPFTDWPRKNSARRLRIGYVSPDFRSHPLNSFFEPILHHHDRERFEICCYAEVASPDRVTRRLREASDMWRSTCGLSDRQMAERIHADEIDILVDLAGHTANNRLAALVHKPAPVQVSMLGYFATTGLAAVDYYVTDETRAPAGAERQFVERLVRLPGGGCCWQPPLDSPEVRPR
;
A
#
# COMPACT_ATOMS: atom_id res chain seq x y z
N MET A 1 -2.59 39.80 -41.83
CA MET A 1 -1.53 39.19 -41.00
C MET A 1 -1.55 37.70 -41.25
N ASN A 2 -0.38 37.09 -41.48
CA ASN A 2 -0.26 35.65 -41.69
C ASN A 2 -0.68 34.90 -40.40
N THR A 3 -1.56 33.91 -40.51
CA THR A 3 -2.06 33.09 -39.38
C THR A 3 -0.92 32.40 -38.64
N GLN A 4 0.15 32.03 -39.36
CA GLN A 4 1.37 31.44 -38.77
C GLN A 4 2.09 32.42 -37.82
N THR A 5 2.25 33.68 -38.24
CA THR A 5 2.91 34.71 -37.43
C THR A 5 2.09 35.06 -36.18
N LEU A 6 0.76 35.06 -36.30
CA LEU A 6 -0.13 35.24 -35.14
C LEU A 6 -0.02 34.07 -34.16
N LEU A 7 0.09 32.84 -34.66
CA LEU A 7 0.25 31.64 -33.85
C LEU A 7 1.57 31.65 -33.06
N GLU A 8 2.67 32.06 -33.69
CA GLU A 8 3.98 32.19 -33.04
C GLU A 8 3.98 33.26 -31.93
N GLN A 9 3.38 34.42 -32.19
CA GLN A 9 3.19 35.48 -31.19
C GLN A 9 2.37 34.99 -29.99
N ALA A 10 1.28 34.27 -30.24
CA ALA A 10 0.45 33.69 -29.20
C ALA A 10 1.22 32.64 -28.37
N ALA A 11 2.04 31.82 -29.01
CA ALA A 11 2.88 30.85 -28.33
C ALA A 11 3.94 31.51 -27.43
N GLU A 12 4.51 32.64 -27.84
CA GLU A 12 5.42 33.43 -26.98
C GLU A 12 4.70 34.03 -25.78
N MET A 13 3.52 34.62 -25.98
CA MET A 13 2.69 35.14 -24.89
C MET A 13 2.30 34.04 -23.91
N HIS A 14 1.96 32.85 -24.42
CA HIS A 14 1.66 31.67 -23.62
C HIS A 14 2.86 31.27 -22.76
N ARG A 15 4.07 31.16 -23.36
CA ARG A 15 5.31 30.88 -22.61
C ARG A 15 5.65 31.94 -21.58
N ALA A 16 5.27 33.20 -21.81
CA ALA A 16 5.44 34.30 -20.87
C ALA A 16 4.34 34.36 -19.77
N GLY A 17 3.40 33.40 -19.73
CA GLY A 17 2.33 33.35 -18.74
C GLY A 17 1.14 34.29 -19.03
N ARG A 18 1.11 34.97 -20.18
CA ARG A 18 0.00 35.82 -20.61
C ARG A 18 -1.11 34.98 -21.25
N LEU A 19 -1.69 34.07 -20.46
CA LEU A 19 -2.59 33.02 -20.92
C LEU A 19 -3.85 33.59 -21.59
N LEU A 20 -4.50 34.59 -20.98
CA LEU A 20 -5.73 35.17 -21.53
C LEU A 20 -5.53 35.76 -22.94
N GLU A 21 -4.43 36.49 -23.12
CA GLU A 21 -4.10 37.14 -24.39
C GLU A 21 -3.72 36.11 -25.47
N ALA A 22 -2.93 35.09 -25.09
CA ALA A 22 -2.61 33.98 -25.97
C ALA A 22 -3.88 33.25 -26.43
N GLY A 23 -4.81 32.96 -25.51
CA GLY A 23 -6.09 32.33 -25.79
C GLY A 23 -6.94 33.10 -26.81
N GLN A 24 -7.04 34.42 -26.65
CA GLN A 24 -7.75 35.28 -27.60
C GLN A 24 -7.15 35.21 -29.01
N ILE A 25 -5.82 35.19 -29.13
CA ILE A 25 -5.16 35.09 -30.43
C ILE A 25 -5.36 33.70 -31.03
N TYR A 26 -5.26 32.63 -30.25
CA TYR A 26 -5.52 31.28 -30.74
C TYR A 26 -6.95 31.13 -31.29
N HIS A 27 -7.96 31.65 -30.59
CA HIS A 27 -9.35 31.63 -31.08
C HIS A 27 -9.52 32.43 -32.38
N ARG A 28 -8.82 33.57 -32.53
CA ARG A 28 -8.81 34.33 -33.80
C ARG A 28 -8.17 33.54 -34.94
N VAL A 29 -7.07 32.82 -34.66
CA VAL A 29 -6.43 31.93 -35.64
C VAL A 29 -7.41 30.83 -36.06
N LEU A 30 -8.09 30.19 -35.11
CA LEU A 30 -9.07 29.14 -35.39
C LEU A 30 -10.33 29.64 -36.11
N ALA A 31 -10.76 30.88 -35.86
CA ALA A 31 -11.86 31.50 -36.59
C ALA A 31 -11.49 31.79 -38.06
N ALA A 32 -10.22 32.13 -38.32
CA ALA A 32 -9.72 32.35 -39.67
C ALA A 32 -9.37 31.03 -40.41
N ASP A 33 -8.87 30.04 -39.68
CA ASP A 33 -8.50 28.72 -40.18
C ASP A 33 -8.88 27.60 -39.18
N PRO A 34 -10.06 26.99 -39.33
CA PRO A 34 -10.50 25.87 -38.50
C PRO A 34 -9.67 24.58 -38.69
N MET A 35 -8.79 24.52 -39.70
CA MET A 35 -7.91 23.38 -39.99
C MET A 35 -6.52 23.52 -39.37
N ALA A 36 -6.23 24.63 -38.68
CA ALA A 36 -4.96 24.86 -37.99
C ALA A 36 -4.81 23.93 -36.77
N SER A 37 -4.29 22.71 -36.98
CA SER A 37 -4.14 21.69 -35.92
C SER A 37 -3.24 22.14 -34.77
N ASP A 38 -2.18 22.90 -35.06
CA ASP A 38 -1.27 23.42 -34.02
C ASP A 38 -1.98 24.43 -33.10
N ALA A 39 -2.89 25.25 -33.65
CA ALA A 39 -3.71 26.15 -32.87
C ALA A 39 -4.70 25.38 -31.98
N TRP A 40 -5.35 24.33 -32.50
CA TRP A 40 -6.21 23.45 -31.68
C TRP A 40 -5.45 22.80 -30.53
N ASN A 41 -4.24 22.29 -30.77
CA ASN A 41 -3.40 21.71 -29.73
C ASN A 41 -3.01 22.76 -28.68
N LEU A 42 -2.59 23.96 -29.09
CA LEU A 42 -2.17 25.02 -28.16
C LEU A 42 -3.32 25.57 -27.31
N VAL A 43 -4.53 25.70 -27.87
CA VAL A 43 -5.74 26.02 -27.08
C VAL A 43 -6.00 24.93 -26.05
N GLY A 44 -5.87 23.67 -26.43
CA GLY A 44 -6.06 22.57 -25.48
C GLY A 44 -4.99 22.51 -24.39
N VAL A 45 -3.72 22.78 -24.72
CA VAL A 45 -2.66 22.92 -23.70
C VAL A 45 -2.95 24.08 -22.74
N LEU A 46 -3.43 25.20 -23.25
CA LEU A 46 -3.84 26.34 -22.42
C LEU A 46 -5.01 25.97 -21.51
N ALA A 47 -6.05 25.32 -22.05
CA ALA A 47 -7.20 24.83 -21.29
C ALA A 47 -6.74 23.89 -20.15
N HIS A 48 -5.78 23.01 -20.42
CA HIS A 48 -5.19 22.14 -19.38
C HIS A 48 -4.49 22.96 -18.28
N GLN A 49 -3.70 23.96 -18.63
CA GLN A 49 -2.98 24.82 -17.65
C GLN A 49 -3.92 25.63 -16.77
N VAL A 50 -5.10 26.03 -17.28
CA VAL A 50 -6.12 26.75 -16.50
C VAL A 50 -7.11 25.83 -15.77
N GLY A 51 -6.84 24.52 -15.74
CA GLY A 51 -7.65 23.56 -14.98
C GLY A 51 -8.95 23.13 -15.67
N GLN A 52 -9.01 23.19 -17.00
CA GLN A 52 -10.16 22.75 -17.81
C GLN A 52 -9.79 21.49 -18.62
N PRO A 53 -9.59 20.33 -17.97
CA PRO A 53 -9.07 19.14 -18.63
C PRO A 53 -10.05 18.55 -19.68
N ALA A 54 -11.36 18.68 -19.49
CA ALA A 54 -12.35 18.21 -20.47
C ALA A 54 -12.29 18.98 -21.79
N GLU A 55 -12.16 20.31 -21.72
CA GLU A 55 -11.99 21.17 -22.91
C GLU A 55 -10.64 20.90 -23.58
N ALA A 56 -9.57 20.73 -22.78
CA ALA A 56 -8.26 20.34 -23.26
C ALA A 56 -8.31 19.06 -24.10
N ILE A 57 -8.98 18.01 -23.60
CA ILE A 57 -9.17 16.74 -24.32
C ILE A 57 -9.89 16.97 -25.65
N ALA A 58 -10.97 17.76 -25.67
CA ALA A 58 -11.73 18.03 -26.89
C ALA A 58 -10.88 18.76 -27.95
N HIS A 59 -10.18 19.82 -27.56
CA HIS A 59 -9.36 20.63 -28.45
C HIS A 59 -8.13 19.87 -28.97
N ILE A 60 -7.42 19.14 -28.11
CA ILE A 60 -6.28 18.30 -28.54
C ILE A 60 -6.77 17.13 -29.41
N GLY A 61 -7.91 16.54 -29.07
CA GLY A 61 -8.56 15.52 -29.89
C GLY A 61 -8.86 16.02 -31.31
N ARG A 62 -9.29 17.28 -31.45
CA ARG A 62 -9.47 17.91 -32.77
C ARG A 62 -8.14 18.08 -33.51
N ALA A 63 -7.08 18.49 -32.83
CA ALA A 63 -5.75 18.57 -33.44
C ALA A 63 -5.27 17.21 -33.98
N ILE A 64 -5.50 16.13 -33.22
CA ILE A 64 -5.15 14.75 -33.62
C ILE A 64 -5.97 14.28 -34.82
N GLN A 65 -7.26 14.60 -34.89
CA GLN A 65 -8.09 14.26 -36.07
C GLN A 65 -7.56 14.90 -37.36
N LEU A 66 -7.02 16.13 -37.25
CA LEU A 66 -6.47 16.87 -38.39
C LEU A 66 -5.06 16.38 -38.76
N ARG A 67 -4.24 16.04 -37.77
CA ARG A 67 -2.86 15.57 -37.97
C ARG A 67 -2.49 14.47 -36.95
N PRO A 68 -2.81 13.19 -37.24
CA PRO A 68 -2.72 12.10 -36.27
C PRO A 68 -1.29 11.63 -35.96
N ASP A 69 -0.31 11.98 -36.78
CA ASP A 69 1.08 11.50 -36.65
C ASP A 69 2.01 12.51 -35.96
N THR A 70 1.45 13.39 -35.14
CA THR A 70 2.21 14.35 -34.31
C THR A 70 2.35 13.83 -32.89
N ALA A 71 3.56 13.43 -32.48
CA ALA A 71 3.80 12.83 -31.16
C ALA A 71 3.36 13.72 -29.99
N ASP A 72 3.65 15.02 -30.05
CA ASP A 72 3.37 15.98 -28.99
C ASP A 72 1.87 16.12 -28.71
N TYR A 73 1.01 15.99 -29.74
CA TYR A 73 -0.44 16.05 -29.53
C TYR A 73 -0.93 14.88 -28.67
N HIS A 74 -0.40 13.68 -28.92
CA HIS A 74 -0.74 12.50 -28.11
C HIS A 74 -0.20 12.61 -26.69
N LEU A 75 0.96 13.23 -26.49
CA LEU A 75 1.49 13.50 -25.16
C LEU A 75 0.61 14.50 -24.40
N ASN A 76 0.27 15.63 -25.03
CA ASN A 76 -0.58 16.64 -24.40
C ASN A 76 -1.97 16.08 -24.07
N LEU A 77 -2.52 15.23 -24.95
CA LEU A 77 -3.76 14.52 -24.69
C LEU A 77 -3.63 13.60 -23.47
N ALA A 78 -2.53 12.85 -23.37
CA ALA A 78 -2.28 11.97 -22.22
C ALA A 78 -2.22 12.75 -20.90
N SER A 79 -1.52 13.90 -20.87
CA SER A 79 -1.47 14.77 -19.69
C SER A 79 -2.85 15.32 -19.31
N ALA A 80 -3.64 15.74 -20.30
CA ALA A 80 -5.01 16.20 -20.06
C ALA A 80 -5.93 15.08 -19.55
N LEU A 81 -5.80 13.86 -20.10
CA LEU A 81 -6.53 12.68 -19.64
C LEU A 81 -6.16 12.29 -18.20
N MET A 82 -4.88 12.38 -17.84
CA MET A 82 -4.44 12.17 -16.45
C MET A 82 -5.08 13.17 -15.49
N ALA A 83 -5.07 14.46 -15.83
CA ALA A 83 -5.74 15.48 -15.02
C ALA A 83 -7.28 15.32 -14.98
N ASN A 84 -7.87 14.65 -15.98
CA ASN A 84 -9.29 14.32 -16.00
C ASN A 84 -9.63 12.97 -15.33
N GLY A 85 -8.68 12.32 -14.65
CA GLY A 85 -8.90 11.04 -13.97
C GLY A 85 -9.10 9.85 -14.91
N LYS A 86 -8.54 9.90 -16.13
CA LYS A 86 -8.68 8.85 -17.16
C LYS A 86 -7.33 8.17 -17.49
N PRO A 87 -6.72 7.44 -16.54
CA PRO A 87 -5.36 6.92 -16.71
C PRO A 87 -5.23 5.84 -17.81
N ALA A 88 -6.25 5.02 -18.04
CA ALA A 88 -6.22 4.01 -19.12
C ALA A 88 -6.23 4.65 -20.52
N GLU A 89 -7.02 5.71 -20.71
CA GLU A 89 -7.02 6.48 -21.97
C GLU A 89 -5.70 7.25 -22.15
N ALA A 90 -5.13 7.76 -21.05
CA ALA A 90 -3.83 8.43 -21.04
C ALA A 90 -2.71 7.46 -21.45
N GLU A 91 -2.71 6.23 -20.94
CA GLU A 91 -1.78 5.18 -21.34
C GLU A 91 -1.85 4.92 -22.87
N ALA A 92 -3.06 4.77 -23.42
CA ALA A 92 -3.23 4.52 -24.85
C ALA A 92 -2.63 5.67 -25.69
N SER A 93 -2.83 6.92 -25.25
CA SER A 93 -2.28 8.12 -25.88
C SER A 93 -0.75 8.17 -25.77
N CYS A 94 -0.18 7.90 -24.60
CA CYS A 94 1.27 7.77 -24.40
C CYS A 94 1.88 6.70 -25.32
N ARG A 95 1.26 5.51 -25.42
CA ARG A 95 1.72 4.44 -26.32
C ARG A 95 1.63 4.86 -27.79
N ARG A 96 0.67 5.69 -28.19
CA ARG A 96 0.63 6.26 -29.55
C ARG A 96 1.76 7.26 -29.77
N CYS A 97 2.01 8.17 -28.82
CA CYS A 97 3.16 9.08 -28.84
C CYS A 97 4.47 8.30 -29.03
N LEU A 98 4.68 7.24 -28.24
CA LEU A 98 5.88 6.41 -28.27
C LEU A 98 6.02 5.53 -29.52
N ARG A 99 4.93 5.25 -30.25
CA ARG A 99 5.03 4.62 -31.58
C ARG A 99 5.57 5.58 -32.63
N ILE A 100 5.20 6.86 -32.54
CA ILE A 100 5.66 7.92 -33.46
C ILE A 100 7.09 8.34 -33.08
N ALA A 101 7.35 8.53 -31.80
CA ALA A 101 8.62 8.97 -31.24
C ALA A 101 9.03 8.07 -30.05
N SER A 102 9.64 6.91 -30.35
CA SER A 102 10.04 5.90 -29.35
C SER A 102 11.03 6.39 -28.28
N ARG A 103 11.68 7.53 -28.56
CA ARG A 103 12.69 8.16 -27.71
C ARG A 103 12.13 9.31 -26.85
N HIS A 104 10.83 9.58 -26.89
CA HIS A 104 10.22 10.70 -26.18
C HIS A 104 10.21 10.50 -24.65
N VAL A 105 11.04 11.24 -23.92
CA VAL A 105 11.25 11.04 -22.48
C VAL A 105 10.01 11.38 -21.66
N THR A 106 9.40 12.54 -21.90
CA THR A 106 8.18 12.97 -21.17
C THR A 106 7.02 11.97 -21.33
N ALA A 107 6.86 11.35 -22.50
CA ALA A 107 5.84 10.33 -22.73
C ALA A 107 6.09 9.05 -21.91
N TRP A 108 7.36 8.66 -21.69
CA TRP A 108 7.68 7.56 -20.76
C TRP A 108 7.34 7.92 -19.30
N ASN A 109 7.59 9.17 -18.88
CA ASN A 109 7.23 9.64 -17.54
C ASN A 109 5.71 9.66 -17.32
N VAL A 110 4.95 10.22 -18.25
CA VAL A 110 3.48 10.24 -18.18
C VAL A 110 2.91 8.82 -18.24
N LEU A 111 3.45 7.94 -19.10
CA LEU A 111 3.06 6.53 -19.13
C LEU A 111 3.30 5.84 -17.77
N GLY A 112 4.46 6.07 -17.16
CA GLY A 112 4.77 5.58 -15.82
C GLY A 112 3.70 6.00 -14.80
N ASN A 113 3.39 7.30 -14.75
CA ASN A 113 2.35 7.84 -13.87
C ASN A 113 0.96 7.26 -14.16
N SER A 114 0.59 7.09 -15.43
CA SER A 114 -0.68 6.45 -15.83
C SER A 114 -0.76 5.00 -15.38
N LEU A 115 0.35 4.26 -15.36
CA LEU A 115 0.43 2.88 -14.90
C LEU A 115 0.38 2.80 -13.36
N VAL A 116 1.02 3.73 -12.66
CA VAL A 116 0.88 3.87 -11.19
C VAL A 116 -0.57 4.10 -10.80
N ALA A 117 -1.28 5.00 -11.49
CA ALA A 117 -2.70 5.27 -11.25
C ALA A 117 -3.61 4.07 -11.54
N GLN A 118 -3.12 3.06 -12.26
CA GLN A 118 -3.80 1.79 -12.52
C GLN A 118 -3.26 0.64 -11.64
N SER A 119 -2.44 0.94 -10.63
CA SER A 119 -1.79 -0.05 -9.74
C SER A 119 -0.87 -1.04 -10.47
N ARG A 120 -0.46 -0.74 -11.72
CA ARG A 120 0.46 -1.58 -12.54
C ARG A 120 1.91 -1.20 -12.28
N HIS A 121 2.35 -1.39 -11.04
CA HIS A 121 3.64 -0.89 -10.54
C HIS A 121 4.86 -1.46 -11.28
N ASP A 122 4.83 -2.71 -11.72
CA ASP A 122 5.97 -3.33 -12.42
C ASP A 122 6.22 -2.71 -13.80
N GLU A 123 5.16 -2.39 -14.54
CA GLU A 123 5.28 -1.71 -15.81
C GLU A 123 5.66 -0.24 -15.63
N ALA A 124 5.11 0.42 -14.60
CA ALA A 124 5.51 1.79 -14.25
C ALA A 124 6.99 1.88 -13.92
N PHE A 125 7.49 0.90 -13.16
CA PHE A 125 8.90 0.76 -12.80
C PHE A 125 9.81 0.78 -14.04
N ALA A 126 9.50 -0.07 -15.04
CA ALA A 126 10.25 -0.13 -16.29
C ALA A 126 10.18 1.18 -17.11
N CYS A 127 9.09 1.95 -16.98
CA CYS A 127 8.96 3.24 -17.64
C CYS A 127 9.92 4.28 -17.04
N PHE A 128 9.97 4.39 -15.71
CA PHE A 128 10.87 5.33 -15.03
C PHE A 128 12.35 4.96 -15.21
N GLU A 129 12.70 3.67 -15.24
CA GLU A 129 14.06 3.25 -15.60
C GLU A 129 14.46 3.73 -17.00
N ARG A 130 13.55 3.68 -17.98
CA ARG A 130 13.81 4.20 -19.34
C ARG A 130 14.00 5.71 -19.37
N VAL A 131 13.32 6.45 -18.51
CA VAL A 131 13.54 7.90 -18.34
C VAL A 131 14.95 8.14 -17.82
N LEU A 132 15.33 7.47 -16.73
CA LEU A 132 16.63 7.66 -16.07
C LEU A 132 17.81 7.15 -16.90
N GLN A 133 17.64 6.15 -17.76
CA GLN A 133 18.67 5.75 -18.73
C GLN A 133 19.04 6.87 -19.71
N ARG A 134 18.15 7.83 -19.94
CA ARG A 134 18.34 8.94 -20.89
C ARG A 134 18.63 10.26 -20.20
N GLN A 135 17.97 10.49 -19.06
CA GLN A 135 18.11 11.66 -18.23
C GLN A 135 18.35 11.20 -16.79
N PRO A 136 19.60 10.83 -16.45
CA PRO A 136 19.93 10.28 -15.12
C PRO A 136 19.62 11.23 -13.97
N ASP A 137 19.58 12.54 -14.26
CA ASP A 137 19.32 13.62 -13.30
C ASP A 137 17.88 14.18 -13.42
N ASP A 138 16.92 13.38 -13.90
CA ASP A 138 15.49 13.75 -13.85
C ASP A 138 14.95 13.54 -12.42
N ALA A 139 14.76 14.65 -11.69
CA ALA A 139 14.34 14.61 -10.28
C ALA A 139 12.95 14.00 -10.07
N GLU A 140 12.02 14.20 -11.01
CA GLU A 140 10.66 13.64 -10.91
C GLU A 140 10.66 12.12 -11.11
N ALA A 141 11.39 11.64 -12.11
CA ALA A 141 11.53 10.21 -12.38
C ALA A 141 12.28 9.50 -11.24
N LEU A 142 13.30 10.13 -10.65
CA LEU A 142 13.97 9.62 -9.45
C LEU A 142 13.01 9.54 -8.26
N CYS A 143 12.19 10.57 -8.04
CA CYS A 143 11.17 10.59 -6.99
C CYS A 143 10.15 9.46 -7.18
N ASN A 144 9.59 9.33 -8.38
CA ASN A 144 8.58 8.31 -8.70
C ASN A 144 9.16 6.89 -8.59
N LEU A 145 10.37 6.66 -9.09
CA LEU A 145 11.05 5.38 -8.94
C LEU A 145 11.34 5.07 -7.46
N GLY A 146 11.76 6.07 -6.69
CA GLY A 146 11.95 5.98 -5.24
C GLY A 146 10.68 5.56 -4.51
N SER A 147 9.53 6.14 -4.86
CA SER A 147 8.23 5.72 -4.32
C SER A 147 7.90 4.26 -4.63
N LEU A 148 8.15 3.80 -5.86
CA LEU A 148 7.92 2.39 -6.23
C LEU A 148 8.86 1.44 -5.49
N ARG A 149 10.13 1.83 -5.29
CA ARG A 149 11.09 1.06 -4.49
C ARG A 149 10.66 0.99 -3.03
N PHE A 150 10.13 2.08 -2.48
CA PHE A 150 9.56 2.09 -1.12
C PHE A 150 8.39 1.11 -1.00
N LEU A 151 7.46 1.10 -1.96
CA LEU A 151 6.33 0.15 -1.99
C LEU A 151 6.78 -1.32 -2.07
N ARG A 152 7.93 -1.60 -2.69
CA ARG A 152 8.54 -2.94 -2.73
C ARG A 152 9.34 -3.29 -1.47
N GLY A 153 9.42 -2.39 -0.48
CA GLY A 153 10.22 -2.58 0.73
C GLY A 153 11.73 -2.38 0.55
N GLU A 154 12.17 -1.88 -0.62
CA GLU A 154 13.57 -1.64 -0.94
C GLU A 154 14.04 -0.29 -0.36
N LEU A 155 13.95 -0.14 0.98
CA LEU A 155 14.05 1.14 1.68
C LEU A 155 15.37 1.90 1.44
N ALA A 156 16.50 1.19 1.40
CA ALA A 156 17.81 1.80 1.20
C ALA A 156 17.96 2.43 -0.20
N GLU A 157 17.46 1.74 -1.22
CA GLU A 157 17.50 2.25 -2.60
C GLU A 157 16.48 3.36 -2.80
N ALA A 158 15.30 3.24 -2.18
CA ALA A 158 14.31 4.31 -2.15
C ALA A 158 14.88 5.60 -1.53
N GLU A 159 15.60 5.48 -0.39
CA GLU A 159 16.27 6.63 0.23
C GLU A 159 17.30 7.26 -0.71
N ARG A 160 18.16 6.45 -1.33
CA ARG A 160 19.21 6.93 -2.24
C ARG A 160 18.63 7.74 -3.40
N LEU A 161 17.60 7.20 -4.06
CA LEU A 161 16.90 7.87 -5.15
C LEU A 161 16.26 9.18 -4.68
N GLN A 162 15.63 9.16 -3.50
CA GLN A 162 14.91 10.30 -2.99
C GLN A 162 15.83 11.44 -2.54
N ARG A 163 16.99 11.12 -1.95
CA ARG A 163 18.05 12.10 -1.66
C ARG A 163 18.56 12.78 -2.92
N ARG A 164 18.82 12.00 -3.98
CA ARG A 164 19.24 12.56 -5.26
C ARG A 164 18.17 13.48 -5.87
N ALA A 165 16.89 13.12 -5.74
CA ALA A 165 15.79 13.96 -6.22
C ALA A 165 15.71 15.31 -5.50
N VAL A 166 15.87 15.35 -4.16
CA VAL A 166 15.87 16.63 -3.41
C VAL A 166 17.13 17.46 -3.64
N GLU A 167 18.29 16.84 -3.93
CA GLU A 167 19.50 17.55 -4.34
C GLU A 167 19.32 18.26 -5.68
N LEU A 168 18.71 17.57 -6.66
CA LEU A 168 18.50 18.08 -8.01
C LEU A 168 17.39 19.14 -8.07
N ASN A 169 16.32 18.94 -7.28
CA ASN A 169 15.23 19.90 -7.16
C ASN A 169 14.81 20.06 -5.70
N PRO A 170 15.40 21.01 -4.96
CA PRO A 170 15.04 21.28 -3.56
C PRO A 170 13.60 21.78 -3.36
N ARG A 171 12.89 22.18 -4.42
CA ARG A 171 11.49 22.62 -4.37
C ARG A 171 10.50 21.50 -4.71
N LEU A 172 10.97 20.29 -4.98
CA LEU A 172 10.11 19.14 -5.25
C LEU A 172 9.48 18.64 -3.96
N PHE A 173 8.30 19.16 -3.63
CA PHE A 173 7.53 18.82 -2.42
C PHE A 173 7.42 17.31 -2.18
N GLN A 174 7.01 16.56 -3.21
CA GLN A 174 6.80 15.11 -3.11
C GLN A 174 8.07 14.38 -2.66
N ALA A 175 9.24 14.88 -3.09
CA ALA A 175 10.51 14.26 -2.77
C ALA A 175 10.87 14.37 -1.29
N TRP A 176 10.64 15.55 -0.70
CA TRP A 176 10.83 15.76 0.74
C TRP A 176 9.84 14.95 1.59
N SER A 177 8.57 14.93 1.19
CA SER A 177 7.53 14.17 1.89
C SER A 177 7.85 12.67 1.90
N ASN A 178 8.18 12.11 0.73
CA ASN A 178 8.56 10.71 0.59
C ASN A 178 9.84 10.37 1.36
N LEU A 179 10.86 11.24 1.33
CA LEU A 179 12.11 11.02 2.06
C LEU A 179 11.84 10.94 3.56
N GLY A 180 10.99 11.82 4.08
CA GLY A 180 10.54 11.79 5.47
C GLY A 180 9.87 10.46 5.84
N ALA A 181 8.95 9.97 5.01
CA ALA A 181 8.29 8.68 5.24
C ALA A 181 9.27 7.48 5.19
N ILE A 182 10.22 7.48 4.24
CA ILE A 182 11.27 6.45 4.12
C ILE A 182 12.18 6.46 5.35
N LEU A 183 12.65 7.63 5.78
CA LEU A 183 13.52 7.78 6.95
C LEU A 183 12.81 7.36 8.24
N ARG A 184 11.51 7.64 8.36
CA ARG A 184 10.68 7.11 9.46
C ARG A 184 10.68 5.58 9.46
N ALA A 185 10.44 4.96 8.31
CA ALA A 185 10.45 3.49 8.19
C ALA A 185 11.82 2.88 8.52
N LEU A 186 12.91 3.59 8.25
CA LEU A 186 14.27 3.23 8.62
C LEU A 186 14.62 3.52 10.10
N GLY A 187 13.71 4.11 10.88
CA GLY A 187 13.92 4.48 12.28
C GLY A 187 14.76 5.75 12.48
N ARG A 188 15.10 6.49 11.41
CA ARG A 188 15.88 7.74 11.45
C ARG A 188 14.96 8.93 11.67
N ARG A 189 14.37 8.97 12.88
CA ARG A 189 13.25 9.87 13.24
C ARG A 189 13.60 11.36 13.11
N ASP A 190 14.78 11.78 13.58
CA ASP A 190 15.15 13.20 13.58
C ASP A 190 15.33 13.75 12.15
N GLU A 191 15.95 12.95 11.26
CA GLU A 191 16.06 13.31 9.85
C GLU A 191 14.69 13.29 9.14
N ALA A 192 13.81 12.36 9.52
CA ALA A 192 12.44 12.32 9.01
C ALA A 192 11.68 13.60 9.35
N VAL A 193 11.76 14.09 10.60
CA VAL A 193 11.17 15.38 11.01
C VAL A 193 11.72 16.52 10.15
N SER A 194 13.04 16.60 9.98
CA SER A 194 13.67 17.66 9.17
C SER A 194 13.14 17.66 7.73
N CYS A 195 13.06 16.48 7.09
CA CYS A 195 12.55 16.37 5.72
C CYS A 195 11.06 16.75 5.63
N LEU A 196 10.24 16.31 6.58
CA LEU A 196 8.81 16.61 6.61
C LEU A 196 8.55 18.10 6.90
N GLN A 197 9.37 18.76 7.71
CA GLN A 197 9.31 20.21 7.92
C GLN A 197 9.66 20.99 6.64
N GLN A 198 10.64 20.52 5.85
CA GLN A 198 10.90 21.10 4.52
C GLN A 198 9.70 20.91 3.58
N ALA A 199 9.09 19.72 3.56
CA ALA A 199 7.86 19.48 2.79
C ALA A 199 6.73 20.42 3.22
N LEU A 200 6.52 20.60 4.53
CA LEU A 200 5.50 21.50 5.08
C LEU A 200 5.79 22.97 4.75
N THR A 201 7.07 23.38 4.67
CA THR A 201 7.45 24.74 4.24
C THR A 201 7.08 24.98 2.78
N LEU A 202 7.25 23.98 1.92
CA LEU A 202 6.87 24.06 0.50
C LEU A 202 5.34 24.03 0.32
N GLN A 203 4.63 23.24 1.13
CA GLN A 203 3.17 23.15 1.10
C GLN A 203 2.56 23.11 2.53
N PRO A 204 2.26 24.28 3.13
CA PRO A 204 1.81 24.40 4.54
C PRO A 204 0.48 23.75 4.89
N HIS A 205 -0.27 23.31 3.88
CA HIS A 205 -1.61 22.74 4.04
C HIS A 205 -1.64 21.23 3.71
N SER A 206 -0.49 20.58 3.57
CA SER A 206 -0.45 19.15 3.26
C SER A 206 -0.87 18.30 4.47
N ILE A 207 -2.03 17.65 4.37
CA ILE A 207 -2.56 16.73 5.39
C ILE A 207 -1.64 15.52 5.58
N GLU A 208 -1.16 14.93 4.48
CA GLU A 208 -0.23 13.79 4.50
C GLU A 208 1.06 14.08 5.28
N VAL A 209 1.61 15.29 5.13
CA VAL A 209 2.82 15.68 5.87
C VAL A 209 2.54 15.82 7.37
N LEU A 210 1.39 16.38 7.75
CA LEU A 210 0.98 16.50 9.16
C LEU A 210 0.78 15.12 9.80
N VAL A 211 0.10 14.21 9.10
CA VAL A 211 -0.05 12.82 9.56
C VAL A 211 1.30 12.15 9.70
N ASN A 212 2.21 12.35 8.75
CA ASN A 212 3.54 11.78 8.83
C ASN A 212 4.36 12.35 9.98
N LEU A 213 4.29 13.66 10.25
CA LEU A 213 4.91 14.29 11.42
C LEU A 213 4.33 13.72 12.72
N GLY A 214 3.01 13.61 12.82
CA GLY A 214 2.35 13.00 13.98
C GLY A 214 2.86 11.60 14.27
N ASN A 215 2.96 10.75 13.24
CA ASN A 215 3.52 9.41 13.35
C ASN A 215 5.00 9.39 13.77
N VAL A 216 5.84 10.31 13.26
CA VAL A 216 7.26 10.38 13.65
C VAL A 216 7.40 10.79 15.12
N HIS A 217 6.67 11.83 15.55
CA HIS A 217 6.68 12.29 16.94
C HIS A 217 6.17 11.21 17.90
N HIS A 218 5.12 10.48 17.51
CA HIS A 218 4.65 9.32 18.28
C HIS A 218 5.76 8.26 18.45
N GLN A 219 6.49 7.92 17.38
CA GLN A 219 7.61 6.98 17.46
C GLN A 219 8.80 7.49 18.28
N GLN A 220 8.92 8.80 18.50
CA GLN A 220 9.88 9.41 19.41
C GLN A 220 9.40 9.43 20.87
N GLY A 221 8.14 9.05 21.14
CA GLY A 221 7.51 9.15 22.46
C GLY A 221 6.92 10.54 22.77
N ASP A 222 7.01 11.49 21.83
CA ASP A 222 6.42 12.83 21.97
C ASP A 222 4.96 12.81 21.55
N HIS A 223 4.12 12.21 22.40
CA HIS A 223 2.70 12.03 22.13
C HIS A 223 1.93 13.36 22.09
N VAL A 224 2.38 14.38 22.82
CA VAL A 224 1.72 15.70 22.83
C VAL A 224 1.82 16.35 21.46
N THR A 225 3.03 16.44 20.89
CA THR A 225 3.22 16.98 19.55
C THR A 225 2.56 16.10 18.48
N ALA A 226 2.56 14.77 18.69
CA ALA A 226 1.87 13.86 17.78
C ALA A 226 0.37 14.16 17.69
N LEU A 227 -0.30 14.32 18.84
CA LEU A 227 -1.73 14.66 18.91
C LEU A 227 -2.00 16.01 18.24
N ASP A 228 -1.18 17.03 18.49
CA ASP A 228 -1.35 18.35 17.88
C ASP A 228 -1.33 18.28 16.35
N TYR A 229 -0.32 17.63 15.76
CA TYR A 229 -0.25 17.47 14.29
C TYR A 229 -1.44 16.68 13.72
N LEU A 230 -1.89 15.63 14.42
CA LEU A 230 -3.01 14.80 13.96
C LEU A 230 -4.36 15.53 14.08
N GLN A 231 -4.56 16.33 15.13
CA GLN A 231 -5.72 17.20 15.28
C GLN A 231 -5.71 18.31 14.22
N GLN A 232 -4.54 18.90 13.95
CA GLN A 232 -4.36 19.85 12.85
C GLN A 232 -4.67 19.26 11.47
N ALA A 233 -4.34 17.98 11.24
CA ALA A 233 -4.71 17.26 10.02
C ALA A 233 -6.24 17.11 9.92
N LEU A 234 -6.89 16.65 10.98
CA LEU A 234 -8.34 16.46 11.04
C LEU A 234 -9.16 17.76 11.03
N ALA A 235 -8.59 18.86 11.53
CA ALA A 235 -9.20 20.19 11.42
C ALA A 235 -9.24 20.69 9.98
N ARG A 236 -8.29 20.26 9.13
CA ARG A 236 -8.26 20.58 7.70
C ARG A 236 -9.16 19.65 6.90
N ASP A 237 -9.17 18.36 7.24
CA ASP A 237 -10.04 17.36 6.63
C ASP A 237 -10.51 16.35 7.69
N GLY A 238 -11.74 16.54 8.16
CA GLY A 238 -12.37 15.66 9.14
C GLY A 238 -12.71 14.26 8.61
N GLU A 239 -12.59 14.04 7.29
CA GLU A 239 -12.86 12.77 6.63
C GLU A 239 -11.55 12.00 6.32
N HIS A 240 -10.39 12.52 6.71
CA HIS A 240 -9.10 11.91 6.40
C HIS A 240 -8.86 10.62 7.20
N ALA A 241 -9.15 9.47 6.58
CA ALA A 241 -9.08 8.14 7.22
C ALA A 241 -7.71 7.84 7.86
N GLY A 242 -6.60 8.20 7.19
CA GLY A 242 -5.25 8.00 7.71
C GLY A 242 -4.94 8.81 8.97
N ALA A 243 -5.55 9.99 9.11
CA ALA A 243 -5.36 10.83 10.29
C ALA A 243 -6.13 10.28 11.48
N TRP A 244 -7.37 9.80 11.26
CA TRP A 244 -8.14 9.08 12.28
C TRP A 244 -7.41 7.83 12.78
N ASN A 245 -6.90 7.00 11.87
CA ASN A 245 -6.16 5.81 12.28
C ASN A 245 -4.89 6.16 13.09
N ALA A 246 -4.10 7.13 12.61
CA ALA A 246 -2.90 7.56 13.34
C ALA A 246 -3.24 8.14 14.72
N LEU A 247 -4.32 8.91 14.84
CA LEU A 247 -4.81 9.41 16.13
C LEU A 247 -5.20 8.27 17.07
N GLY A 248 -5.91 7.26 16.56
CA GLY A 248 -6.26 6.06 17.32
C GLY A 248 -5.04 5.32 17.86
N VAL A 249 -3.97 5.19 17.05
CA VAL A 249 -2.70 4.56 17.50
C VAL A 249 -2.10 5.33 18.68
N VAL A 250 -2.03 6.66 18.59
CA VAL A 250 -1.48 7.49 19.69
C VAL A 250 -2.34 7.38 20.95
N LEU A 251 -3.67 7.42 20.81
CA LEU A 251 -4.59 7.30 21.94
C LEU A 251 -4.54 5.91 22.60
N GLN A 252 -4.38 4.84 21.83
CA GLN A 252 -4.20 3.49 22.34
C GLN A 252 -2.94 3.39 23.21
N GLU A 253 -1.84 4.00 22.78
CA GLU A 253 -0.56 4.04 23.51
C GLU A 253 -0.65 4.89 24.79
N LEU A 254 -1.54 5.88 24.79
CA LEU A 254 -1.93 6.65 25.99
C LEU A 254 -2.98 5.95 26.84
N THR A 255 -3.37 4.71 26.51
CA THR A 255 -4.39 3.90 27.19
C THR A 255 -5.82 4.49 27.17
N GLU A 256 -6.07 5.44 26.28
CA GLU A 256 -7.39 6.04 26.03
C GLU A 256 -8.21 5.16 25.07
N TYR A 257 -8.42 3.89 25.45
CA TYR A 257 -8.88 2.84 24.54
C TYR A 257 -10.25 3.09 23.91
N ALA A 258 -11.21 3.63 24.67
CA ALA A 258 -12.53 3.95 24.12
C ALA A 258 -12.45 5.00 22.99
N GLN A 259 -11.64 6.05 23.19
CA GLN A 259 -11.42 7.08 22.17
C GLN A 259 -10.62 6.55 20.98
N ALA A 260 -9.65 5.66 21.25
CA ALA A 260 -8.88 5.00 20.20
C ALA A 260 -9.77 4.11 19.31
N ALA A 261 -10.65 3.30 19.92
CA ALA A 261 -11.61 2.47 19.20
C ALA A 261 -12.55 3.30 18.31
N ASP A 262 -13.04 4.45 18.80
CA ASP A 262 -13.84 5.38 18.00
C ASP A 262 -13.05 5.96 16.81
N CYS A 263 -11.77 6.30 17.02
CA CYS A 263 -10.91 6.77 15.94
C CYS A 263 -10.68 5.69 14.88
N PHE A 264 -10.41 4.45 15.28
CA PHE A 264 -10.23 3.33 14.35
C PHE A 264 -11.52 3.01 13.59
N ARG A 265 -12.67 3.01 14.27
CA ARG A 265 -13.98 2.83 13.63
C ARG A 265 -14.23 3.90 12.57
N ARG A 266 -13.97 5.17 12.87
CA ARG A 266 -14.08 6.26 11.88
C ARG A 266 -13.15 6.04 10.70
N ALA A 267 -11.88 5.66 10.93
CA ALA A 267 -10.96 5.37 9.85
C ALA A 267 -11.47 4.23 8.93
N LEU A 268 -12.01 3.17 9.53
CA LEU A 268 -12.60 2.04 8.81
C LEU A 268 -13.86 2.44 8.02
N GLU A 269 -14.75 3.25 8.59
CA GLU A 269 -15.95 3.75 7.91
C GLU A 269 -15.60 4.54 6.64
N LYS A 270 -14.49 5.29 6.64
CA LYS A 270 -14.04 6.06 5.46
C LYS A 270 -13.36 5.20 4.40
N ARG A 271 -12.64 4.16 4.81
CA ARG A 271 -11.92 3.23 3.92
C ARG A 271 -12.11 1.78 4.37
N PRO A 272 -13.28 1.18 4.09
CA PRO A 272 -13.60 -0.18 4.53
C PRO A 272 -12.74 -1.25 3.85
N GLU A 273 -12.10 -0.92 2.73
CA GLU A 273 -11.14 -1.78 2.03
C GLU A 273 -9.77 -1.85 2.72
N CYS A 274 -9.47 -0.95 3.66
CA CYS A 274 -8.18 -0.93 4.34
C CYS A 274 -8.15 -1.90 5.53
N ALA A 275 -7.69 -3.13 5.29
CA ALA A 275 -7.63 -4.21 6.30
C ALA A 275 -6.94 -3.82 7.61
N ALA A 276 -5.92 -2.97 7.53
CA ALA A 276 -5.17 -2.49 8.69
C ALA A 276 -6.06 -1.67 9.66
N TYR A 277 -7.02 -0.90 9.15
CA TYR A 277 -7.92 -0.09 10.00
C TYR A 277 -8.89 -0.97 10.77
N GLY A 278 -9.43 -2.00 10.10
CA GLY A 278 -10.25 -3.02 10.77
C GLY A 278 -9.44 -3.79 11.80
N SER A 279 -8.21 -4.18 11.47
CA SER A 279 -7.34 -4.90 12.42
C SER A 279 -7.03 -4.05 13.66
N ASN A 280 -6.72 -2.76 13.51
CA ASN A 280 -6.49 -1.87 14.65
C ASN A 280 -7.74 -1.68 15.50
N TYR A 281 -8.91 -1.49 14.86
CA TYR A 281 -10.19 -1.39 15.57
C TYR A 281 -10.45 -2.64 16.41
N LEU A 282 -10.41 -3.81 15.78
CA LEU A 282 -10.73 -5.09 16.39
C LEU A 282 -9.71 -5.49 17.46
N TYR A 283 -8.42 -5.20 17.24
CA TYR A 283 -7.39 -5.35 18.28
C TYR A 283 -7.71 -4.46 19.50
N CYS A 284 -8.02 -3.19 19.28
CA CYS A 284 -8.28 -2.22 20.34
C CYS A 284 -9.48 -2.61 21.22
N LEU A 285 -10.55 -3.18 20.63
CA LEU A 285 -11.73 -3.64 21.39
C LEU A 285 -11.43 -4.67 22.47
N ASN A 286 -10.30 -5.38 22.37
CA ASN A 286 -9.90 -6.38 23.35
C ASN A 286 -9.03 -5.81 24.49
N LEU A 287 -8.76 -4.51 24.51
CA LEU A 287 -7.86 -3.88 25.47
C LEU A 287 -8.57 -3.26 26.68
N PHE A 288 -9.92 -3.27 26.70
CA PHE A 288 -10.72 -2.61 27.73
C PHE A 288 -12.09 -3.27 27.90
N ASP A 289 -12.69 -3.12 29.08
CA ASP A 289 -13.84 -3.91 29.54
C ASP A 289 -15.22 -3.35 29.14
N ASP A 290 -15.28 -2.33 28.27
CA ASP A 290 -16.56 -1.74 27.82
C ASP A 290 -17.33 -2.67 26.87
N TRP A 291 -16.68 -3.70 26.34
CA TRP A 291 -17.23 -4.66 25.39
C TRP A 291 -17.16 -6.07 25.97
N SER A 292 -18.27 -6.82 25.92
CA SER A 292 -18.25 -8.25 26.24
C SER A 292 -17.51 -9.04 25.14
N PRO A 293 -16.91 -10.20 25.47
CA PRO A 293 -16.27 -11.05 24.47
C PRO A 293 -17.17 -11.44 23.29
N GLU A 294 -18.48 -11.61 23.54
CA GLU A 294 -19.46 -11.87 22.48
C GLU A 294 -19.66 -10.67 21.56
N GLU A 295 -19.73 -9.45 22.10
CA GLU A 295 -19.85 -8.23 21.29
C GLU A 295 -18.59 -8.00 20.45
N VAL A 296 -17.40 -8.24 21.02
CA VAL A 296 -16.14 -8.20 20.28
C VAL A 296 -16.16 -9.22 19.14
N GLY A 297 -16.61 -10.46 19.40
CA GLY A 297 -16.77 -11.48 18.35
C GLY A 297 -17.79 -11.10 17.27
N ASP A 298 -18.86 -10.40 17.64
CA ASP A 298 -19.87 -9.88 16.72
C ASP A 298 -19.28 -8.78 15.80
N GLU A 299 -18.45 -7.88 16.33
CA GLU A 299 -17.72 -6.86 15.54
C GLU A 299 -16.72 -7.48 14.55
N HIS A 300 -15.95 -8.49 14.98
CA HIS A 300 -15.05 -9.23 14.09
C HIS A 300 -15.81 -9.90 12.94
N ARG A 301 -16.96 -10.51 13.25
CA ARG A 301 -17.81 -11.16 12.23
C ARG A 301 -18.38 -10.15 11.25
N ALA A 302 -18.84 -8.99 11.72
CA ALA A 302 -19.35 -7.93 10.88
C ALA A 302 -18.26 -7.39 9.93
N TRP A 303 -17.07 -7.09 10.47
CA TRP A 303 -15.91 -6.70 9.67
C TRP A 303 -15.56 -7.76 8.63
N GLY A 304 -15.45 -9.02 9.03
CA GLY A 304 -15.03 -10.10 8.14
C GLY A 304 -16.02 -10.37 7.00
N GLN A 305 -17.33 -10.20 7.24
CA GLN A 305 -18.36 -10.26 6.19
C GLN A 305 -18.20 -9.12 5.18
N GLN A 306 -18.10 -7.88 5.65
CA GLN A 306 -17.94 -6.70 4.79
C GLN A 306 -16.64 -6.77 3.98
N PHE A 307 -15.54 -7.10 4.66
CA PHE A 307 -14.21 -7.18 4.06
C PHE A 307 -14.12 -8.29 3.00
N THR A 308 -14.74 -9.44 3.26
CA THR A 308 -14.83 -10.53 2.28
C THR A 308 -15.60 -10.10 1.03
N GLU A 309 -16.71 -9.37 1.18
CA GLU A 309 -17.50 -8.87 0.05
C GLU A 309 -16.69 -7.88 -0.81
N ILE A 310 -15.92 -6.98 -0.19
CA ILE A 310 -15.05 -6.04 -0.90
C ILE A 310 -14.03 -6.80 -1.76
N ILE A 311 -13.30 -7.75 -1.19
CA ILE A 311 -12.29 -8.53 -1.93
C ILE A 311 -12.94 -9.36 -3.06
N ARG A 312 -14.13 -9.92 -2.82
CA ARG A 312 -14.83 -10.77 -3.81
C ARG A 312 -15.28 -10.02 -5.06
N ARG A 313 -15.40 -8.69 -5.00
CA ARG A 313 -15.69 -7.85 -6.18
C ARG A 313 -14.52 -7.83 -7.17
N GLU A 314 -13.30 -8.03 -6.69
CA GLU A 314 -12.08 -7.97 -7.50
C GLU A 314 -11.53 -9.35 -7.85
N SER A 315 -11.75 -10.36 -7.01
CA SER A 315 -11.23 -11.71 -7.22
C SER A 315 -12.14 -12.79 -6.63
N THR A 316 -12.31 -13.89 -7.37
CA THR A 316 -12.97 -15.09 -6.85
C THR A 316 -12.02 -15.92 -5.98
N PRO A 317 -12.50 -16.49 -4.86
CA PRO A 317 -11.75 -17.49 -4.09
C PRO A 317 -11.46 -18.75 -4.91
N PHE A 318 -10.41 -19.48 -4.54
CA PHE A 318 -10.16 -20.81 -5.06
C PHE A 318 -11.21 -21.80 -4.53
N THR A 319 -11.66 -22.71 -5.38
CA THR A 319 -12.70 -23.71 -5.07
C THR A 319 -12.32 -25.14 -5.44
N ASP A 320 -11.20 -25.31 -6.14
CA ASP A 320 -10.61 -26.59 -6.46
C ASP A 320 -9.19 -26.60 -5.92
N TRP A 321 -8.80 -27.68 -5.24
CA TRP A 321 -7.45 -27.89 -4.75
C TRP A 321 -6.98 -29.23 -5.28
N PRO A 322 -5.85 -29.28 -6.01
CA PRO A 322 -5.35 -30.49 -6.62
C PRO A 322 -4.81 -31.45 -5.54
N ARG A 323 -5.72 -32.11 -4.83
CA ARG A 323 -5.39 -33.18 -3.89
C ARG A 323 -6.32 -34.36 -4.14
N LYS A 324 -5.95 -35.17 -5.13
CA LYS A 324 -6.56 -36.49 -5.33
C LYS A 324 -5.45 -37.56 -5.32
N ASN A 325 -5.51 -38.45 -4.33
CA ASN A 325 -4.72 -39.69 -4.26
C ASN A 325 -3.19 -39.55 -4.45
N SER A 326 -2.57 -38.62 -3.74
CA SER A 326 -1.12 -38.49 -3.74
C SER A 326 -0.52 -39.14 -2.49
N ALA A 327 0.51 -39.97 -2.68
CA ALA A 327 1.35 -40.54 -1.61
C ALA A 327 2.33 -39.51 -0.99
N ARG A 328 2.26 -38.22 -1.39
CA ARG A 328 3.11 -37.15 -0.85
C ARG A 328 2.77 -36.81 0.60
N ARG A 329 3.76 -36.33 1.34
CA ARG A 329 3.61 -35.78 2.70
C ARG A 329 2.56 -34.68 2.73
N LEU A 330 1.87 -34.51 3.85
CA LEU A 330 0.94 -33.40 4.04
C LEU A 330 1.73 -32.09 4.10
N ARG A 331 1.39 -31.11 3.27
CA ARG A 331 2.03 -29.79 3.26
C ARG A 331 1.32 -28.86 4.22
N ILE A 332 2.05 -28.39 5.23
CA ILE A 332 1.57 -27.38 6.17
C ILE A 332 2.30 -26.08 5.87
N GLY A 333 1.55 -25.05 5.49
CA GLY A 333 2.05 -23.70 5.27
C GLY A 333 1.83 -22.84 6.50
N TYR A 334 2.85 -22.20 7.02
CA TYR A 334 2.73 -21.18 8.07
C TYR A 334 2.98 -19.80 7.48
N VAL A 335 2.06 -18.86 7.70
CA VAL A 335 2.21 -17.46 7.30
C VAL A 335 2.40 -16.57 8.53
N SER A 336 3.44 -15.74 8.49
CA SER A 336 3.67 -14.77 9.56
C SER A 336 4.58 -13.61 9.13
N PRO A 337 4.29 -12.37 9.57
CA PRO A 337 5.24 -11.25 9.53
C PRO A 337 6.28 -11.33 10.65
N ASP A 338 6.10 -12.24 11.60
CA ASP A 338 6.88 -12.31 12.82
C ASP A 338 7.94 -13.40 12.80
N PHE A 339 8.31 -13.94 11.64
CA PHE A 339 9.47 -14.82 11.49
C PHE A 339 10.81 -14.05 11.59
N ARG A 340 11.00 -13.38 12.72
CA ARG A 340 12.11 -12.52 13.12
C ARG A 340 12.23 -12.55 14.65
N SER A 341 13.07 -11.73 15.26
CA SER A 341 13.16 -11.57 16.70
C SER A 341 11.85 -10.99 17.24
N HIS A 342 10.92 -11.87 17.58
CA HIS A 342 9.56 -11.57 17.98
C HIS A 342 9.07 -12.60 19.01
N PRO A 343 8.24 -12.21 20.01
CA PRO A 343 7.73 -13.13 21.03
C PRO A 343 7.06 -14.39 20.49
N LEU A 344 6.41 -14.31 19.32
CA LEU A 344 5.78 -15.46 18.64
C LEU A 344 6.73 -16.66 18.54
N ASN A 345 8.02 -16.44 18.25
CA ASN A 345 8.94 -17.53 17.95
C ASN A 345 9.41 -18.29 19.19
N SER A 346 9.22 -17.75 20.40
CA SER A 346 9.33 -18.54 21.63
C SER A 346 8.27 -19.65 21.70
N PHE A 347 7.18 -19.53 20.94
CA PHE A 347 6.10 -20.51 20.88
C PHE A 347 6.10 -21.31 19.57
N PHE A 348 6.33 -20.65 18.45
CA PHE A 348 6.27 -21.29 17.12
C PHE A 348 7.50 -22.13 16.80
N GLU A 349 8.70 -21.68 17.16
CA GLU A 349 9.92 -22.37 16.79
C GLU A 349 10.00 -23.81 17.35
N PRO A 350 9.56 -24.10 18.59
CA PRO A 350 9.43 -25.46 19.08
C PRO A 350 8.51 -26.32 18.21
N ILE A 351 7.38 -25.79 17.71
CA ILE A 351 6.48 -26.52 16.81
C ILE A 351 7.21 -26.86 15.51
N LEU A 352 7.93 -25.89 14.95
CA LEU A 352 8.67 -26.07 13.71
C LEU A 352 9.70 -27.20 13.84
N HIS A 353 10.50 -27.22 14.90
CA HIS A 353 11.54 -28.25 15.09
C HIS A 353 10.99 -29.65 15.39
N HIS A 354 9.79 -29.77 15.97
CA HIS A 354 9.22 -31.06 16.40
C HIS A 354 8.21 -31.66 15.42
N HIS A 355 8.00 -31.06 14.24
CA HIS A 355 7.21 -31.68 13.18
C HIS A 355 7.80 -33.01 12.72
N ASP A 356 6.95 -34.04 12.61
CA ASP A 356 7.31 -35.33 12.02
C ASP A 356 7.52 -35.18 10.51
N ARG A 357 8.78 -35.09 10.10
CA ARG A 357 9.18 -34.88 8.71
C ARG A 357 8.97 -36.10 7.81
N GLU A 358 8.64 -37.27 8.35
CA GLU A 358 8.24 -38.40 7.51
C GLU A 358 6.80 -38.24 7.01
N ARG A 359 5.97 -37.49 7.76
CA ARG A 359 4.55 -37.29 7.47
C ARG A 359 4.21 -35.92 6.93
N PHE A 360 4.97 -34.90 7.31
CA PHE A 360 4.69 -33.50 7.01
C PHE A 360 5.86 -32.83 6.26
N GLU A 361 5.50 -31.96 5.32
CA GLU A 361 6.41 -31.03 4.65
C GLU A 361 6.03 -29.61 5.10
N ILE A 362 6.98 -28.89 5.71
CA ILE A 362 6.69 -27.61 6.37
C ILE A 362 7.18 -26.44 5.51
N CYS A 363 6.23 -25.58 5.16
CA CYS A 363 6.42 -24.44 4.29
C CYS A 363 6.22 -23.15 5.10
N CYS A 364 7.13 -22.18 4.99
CA CYS A 364 7.01 -20.88 5.66
C CYS A 364 6.88 -19.75 4.63
N TYR A 365 5.85 -18.93 4.81
CA TYR A 365 5.56 -17.71 4.04
C TYR A 365 5.82 -16.49 4.92
N ALA A 366 6.95 -15.83 4.68
CA ALA A 366 7.53 -14.82 5.56
C ALA A 366 7.30 -13.40 5.04
N GLU A 367 6.51 -12.61 5.78
CA GLU A 367 6.30 -11.18 5.55
C GLU A 367 7.32 -10.36 6.37
N VAL A 368 8.61 -10.63 6.14
CA VAL A 368 9.72 -10.08 6.94
C VAL A 368 10.59 -9.15 6.08
N ALA A 369 10.33 -7.85 6.18
CA ALA A 369 11.07 -6.83 5.44
C ALA A 369 12.55 -6.68 5.88
N SER A 370 12.85 -6.99 7.14
CA SER A 370 14.21 -6.91 7.70
C SER A 370 14.58 -8.23 8.39
N PRO A 371 15.09 -9.22 7.64
CA PRO A 371 15.49 -10.51 8.18
C PRO A 371 16.60 -10.39 9.22
N ASP A 372 16.52 -11.20 10.27
CA ASP A 372 17.53 -11.24 11.33
C ASP A 372 18.08 -12.66 11.59
N ARG A 373 18.73 -12.86 12.75
CA ARG A 373 19.26 -14.17 13.15
C ARG A 373 18.16 -15.23 13.35
N VAL A 374 16.98 -14.84 13.83
CA VAL A 374 15.85 -15.75 14.04
C VAL A 374 15.24 -16.11 12.69
N THR A 375 15.09 -15.14 11.78
CA THR A 375 14.61 -15.42 10.41
C THR A 375 15.45 -16.48 9.71
N ARG A 376 16.78 -16.39 9.80
CA ARG A 376 17.70 -17.38 9.23
C ARG A 376 17.50 -18.77 9.83
N ARG A 377 17.40 -18.86 11.16
CA ARG A 377 17.20 -20.12 11.87
C ARG A 377 15.87 -20.80 11.52
N LEU A 378 14.78 -20.04 11.45
CA LEU A 378 13.47 -20.57 11.03
C LEU A 378 13.50 -21.05 9.57
N ARG A 379 14.18 -20.31 8.69
CA ARG A 379 14.37 -20.71 7.29
C ARG A 379 15.17 -22.01 7.16
N GLU A 380 16.21 -22.20 7.97
CA GLU A 380 17.00 -23.44 7.97
C GLU A 380 16.19 -24.64 8.50
N ALA A 381 15.20 -24.38 9.36
CA ALA A 381 14.33 -25.40 9.94
C ALA A 381 13.08 -25.74 9.10
N SER A 382 12.81 -25.03 8.00
CA SER A 382 11.66 -25.29 7.12
C SER A 382 12.06 -26.09 5.88
N ASP A 383 11.17 -26.94 5.37
CA ASP A 383 11.40 -27.66 4.10
C ASP A 383 11.35 -26.68 2.91
N MET A 384 10.48 -25.66 3.01
CA MET A 384 10.35 -24.60 2.02
C MET A 384 10.22 -23.23 2.70
N TRP A 385 10.86 -22.22 2.10
CA TRP A 385 10.77 -20.83 2.54
C TRP A 385 10.43 -19.91 1.38
N ARG A 386 9.43 -19.05 1.55
CA ARG A 386 8.99 -18.04 0.59
C ARG A 386 8.91 -16.70 1.30
N SER A 387 9.59 -15.68 0.77
CA SER A 387 9.29 -14.30 1.16
C SER A 387 8.00 -13.86 0.46
N THR A 388 7.15 -13.14 1.18
CA THR A 388 5.91 -12.55 0.64
C THR A 388 5.99 -11.04 0.47
N CYS A 389 7.09 -10.43 0.90
CA CYS A 389 7.33 -9.00 0.77
C CYS A 389 7.25 -8.55 -0.70
N GLY A 390 6.49 -7.49 -0.94
CA GLY A 390 6.25 -6.93 -2.27
C GLY A 390 5.19 -7.67 -3.09
N LEU A 391 4.62 -8.79 -2.60
CA LEU A 391 3.49 -9.45 -3.23
C LEU A 391 2.17 -8.82 -2.77
N SER A 392 1.21 -8.68 -3.68
CA SER A 392 -0.18 -8.44 -3.29
C SER A 392 -0.75 -9.68 -2.57
N ASP A 393 -1.82 -9.49 -1.79
CA ASP A 393 -2.52 -10.61 -1.13
C ASP A 393 -2.99 -11.68 -2.14
N ARG A 394 -3.42 -11.24 -3.32
CA ARG A 394 -3.80 -12.13 -4.43
C ARG A 394 -2.60 -12.92 -4.96
N GLN A 395 -1.47 -12.26 -5.23
CA GLN A 395 -0.26 -12.93 -5.73
C GLN A 395 0.30 -13.92 -4.70
N MET A 396 0.22 -13.57 -3.41
CA MET A 396 0.58 -14.46 -2.33
C MET A 396 -0.36 -15.67 -2.28
N ALA A 397 -1.67 -15.48 -2.38
CA ALA A 397 -2.65 -16.57 -2.41
C ALA A 397 -2.41 -17.49 -3.62
N GLU A 398 -2.15 -16.95 -4.82
CA GLU A 398 -1.79 -17.73 -6.00
C GLU A 398 -0.52 -18.58 -5.80
N ARG A 399 0.49 -18.01 -5.13
CA ARG A 399 1.71 -18.75 -4.81
C ARG A 399 1.46 -19.89 -3.83
N ILE A 400 0.72 -19.64 -2.74
CA ILE A 400 0.33 -20.67 -1.76
C ILE A 400 -0.47 -21.78 -2.44
N HIS A 401 -1.40 -21.41 -3.32
CA HIS A 401 -2.21 -22.35 -4.08
C HIS A 401 -1.36 -23.21 -5.02
N ALA A 402 -0.41 -22.60 -5.75
CA ALA A 402 0.51 -23.29 -6.65
C ALA A 402 1.51 -24.21 -5.92
N ASP A 403 1.87 -23.87 -4.67
CA ASP A 403 2.67 -24.73 -3.80
C ASP A 403 1.87 -25.94 -3.24
N GLU A 404 0.57 -26.03 -3.55
CA GLU A 404 -0.36 -27.10 -3.12
C GLU A 404 -0.39 -27.32 -1.60
N ILE A 405 -0.42 -26.21 -0.84
CA ILE A 405 -0.55 -26.28 0.61
C ILE A 405 -1.88 -26.93 1.00
N ASP A 406 -1.82 -27.96 1.84
CA ASP A 406 -3.00 -28.70 2.29
C ASP A 406 -3.64 -28.04 3.53
N ILE A 407 -2.81 -27.54 4.45
CA ILE A 407 -3.24 -26.78 5.63
C ILE A 407 -2.44 -25.49 5.68
N LEU A 408 -3.11 -24.35 5.54
CA LEU A 408 -2.50 -23.03 5.74
C LEU A 408 -2.80 -22.54 7.16
N VAL A 409 -1.78 -22.10 7.88
CA VAL A 409 -1.87 -21.65 9.26
C VAL A 409 -1.42 -20.20 9.34
N ASP A 410 -2.36 -19.32 9.67
CA ASP A 410 -2.10 -17.95 10.07
C ASP A 410 -1.58 -17.89 11.51
N LEU A 411 -0.49 -17.14 11.69
CA LEU A 411 0.14 -16.91 12.98
C LEU A 411 0.15 -15.42 13.37
N ALA A 412 -0.69 -14.59 12.75
CA ALA A 412 -0.70 -13.15 13.00
C ALA A 412 -2.08 -12.64 13.46
N GLY A 413 -3.18 -13.15 12.89
CA GLY A 413 -4.52 -12.59 13.08
C GLY A 413 -4.54 -11.08 12.84
N HIS A 414 -5.17 -10.29 13.72
CA HIS A 414 -5.26 -8.83 13.57
C HIS A 414 -4.03 -8.05 14.06
N THR A 415 -2.85 -8.68 14.14
CA THR A 415 -1.60 -7.97 14.49
C THR A 415 -0.94 -7.31 13.27
N ALA A 416 0.12 -6.52 13.52
CA ALA A 416 0.78 -5.72 12.50
C ALA A 416 1.31 -6.56 11.32
N ASN A 417 1.11 -6.06 10.10
CA ASN A 417 1.56 -6.68 8.84
C ASN A 417 0.99 -8.10 8.59
N ASN A 418 -0.15 -8.43 9.18
CA ASN A 418 -0.84 -9.68 8.88
C ASN A 418 -1.25 -9.79 7.40
N ARG A 419 -1.59 -11.01 6.98
CA ARG A 419 -1.99 -11.34 5.60
C ARG A 419 -3.37 -11.98 5.55
N LEU A 420 -4.28 -11.56 6.43
CA LEU A 420 -5.65 -12.08 6.50
C LEU A 420 -6.41 -11.92 5.17
N ALA A 421 -6.14 -10.84 4.43
CA ALA A 421 -6.71 -10.63 3.10
C ALA A 421 -6.34 -11.74 2.10
N ALA A 422 -5.11 -12.27 2.15
CA ALA A 422 -4.71 -13.41 1.32
C ALA A 422 -5.54 -14.67 1.63
N LEU A 423 -5.93 -14.87 2.90
CA LEU A 423 -6.73 -16.01 3.33
C LEU A 423 -8.18 -15.95 2.84
N VAL A 424 -8.72 -14.75 2.56
CA VAL A 424 -10.06 -14.58 1.96
C VAL A 424 -10.17 -15.28 0.60
N HIS A 425 -9.06 -15.38 -0.14
CA HIS A 425 -9.01 -16.09 -1.41
C HIS A 425 -9.05 -17.61 -1.28
N LYS A 426 -8.99 -18.17 -0.06
CA LYS A 426 -8.99 -19.61 0.21
C LYS A 426 -7.91 -20.40 -0.56
N PRO A 427 -6.63 -19.98 -0.55
CA PRO A 427 -5.57 -20.66 -1.31
C PRO A 427 -5.33 -22.13 -0.92
N ALA A 428 -5.64 -22.53 0.31
CA ALA A 428 -5.56 -23.91 0.80
C ALA A 428 -6.95 -24.45 1.18
N PRO A 429 -7.20 -25.77 1.06
CA PRO A 429 -8.51 -26.35 1.35
C PRO A 429 -8.86 -26.27 2.84
N VAL A 430 -7.86 -26.30 3.72
CA VAL A 430 -8.01 -26.08 5.17
C VAL A 430 -7.17 -24.87 5.57
N GLN A 431 -7.80 -23.93 6.27
CA GLN A 431 -7.15 -22.73 6.80
C GLN A 431 -7.40 -22.63 8.31
N VAL A 432 -6.35 -22.28 9.03
CA VAL A 432 -6.32 -22.29 10.50
C VAL A 432 -5.72 -20.96 10.97
N SER A 433 -6.21 -20.40 12.07
CA SER A 433 -5.48 -19.36 12.81
C SER A 433 -5.07 -19.87 14.19
N MET A 434 -3.87 -19.49 14.66
CA MET A 434 -3.38 -19.86 15.98
C MET A 434 -2.26 -18.94 16.50
N LEU A 435 -2.09 -18.94 17.82
CA LEU A 435 -0.99 -18.29 18.57
C LEU A 435 -0.93 -16.75 18.52
N GLY A 436 -0.73 -16.17 17.34
CA GLY A 436 -0.31 -14.76 17.20
C GLY A 436 -1.40 -13.74 17.50
N TYR A 437 -2.65 -14.16 17.50
CA TYR A 437 -3.79 -13.36 17.91
C TYR A 437 -4.65 -14.18 18.86
N PHE A 438 -5.33 -13.53 19.79
CA PHE A 438 -6.02 -14.17 20.92
C PHE A 438 -7.55 -14.23 20.74
N ALA A 439 -8.09 -13.65 19.68
CA ALA A 439 -9.51 -13.67 19.32
C ALA A 439 -9.71 -14.22 17.90
N THR A 440 -10.97 -14.29 17.47
CA THR A 440 -11.39 -14.66 16.11
C THR A 440 -10.74 -13.78 15.04
N THR A 441 -10.50 -14.33 13.84
CA THR A 441 -10.13 -13.52 12.66
C THR A 441 -11.33 -12.82 12.03
N GLY A 442 -12.56 -13.22 12.40
CA GLY A 442 -13.79 -12.74 11.78
C GLY A 442 -14.08 -13.30 10.38
N LEU A 443 -13.13 -14.03 9.77
CA LEU A 443 -13.21 -14.46 8.38
C LEU A 443 -13.78 -15.87 8.24
N ALA A 444 -14.90 -16.00 7.51
CA ALA A 444 -15.48 -17.32 7.19
C ALA A 444 -14.58 -18.20 6.30
N ALA A 445 -13.53 -17.63 5.69
CA ALA A 445 -12.55 -18.38 4.91
C ALA A 445 -11.54 -19.13 5.82
N VAL A 446 -11.41 -18.75 7.08
CA VAL A 446 -10.60 -19.45 8.09
C VAL A 446 -11.50 -20.50 8.76
N ASP A 447 -11.15 -21.78 8.64
CA ASP A 447 -12.04 -22.87 9.06
C ASP A 447 -11.93 -23.14 10.56
N TYR A 448 -10.71 -23.06 11.09
CA TYR A 448 -10.40 -23.47 12.45
C TYR A 448 -9.57 -22.45 13.21
N TYR A 449 -9.83 -22.37 14.52
CA TYR A 449 -8.98 -21.64 15.45
C TYR A 449 -8.44 -22.62 16.49
N VAL A 450 -7.11 -22.74 16.58
CA VAL A 450 -6.47 -23.66 17.54
C VAL A 450 -6.31 -22.96 18.88
N THR A 451 -6.87 -23.57 19.91
CA THR A 451 -6.97 -23.02 21.27
C THR A 451 -6.92 -24.13 22.31
N ASP A 452 -7.31 -23.83 23.55
CA ASP A 452 -7.45 -24.78 24.66
C ASP A 452 -8.64 -24.41 25.56
N GLU A 453 -8.94 -25.29 26.51
CA GLU A 453 -10.06 -25.13 27.45
C GLU A 453 -9.88 -23.94 28.43
N THR A 454 -8.65 -23.46 28.63
CA THR A 454 -8.38 -22.31 29.49
C THR A 454 -8.61 -20.99 28.75
N ARG A 455 -8.19 -20.90 27.49
CA ARG A 455 -8.33 -19.69 26.65
C ARG A 455 -9.73 -19.52 26.06
N ALA A 456 -10.34 -20.61 25.62
CA ALA A 456 -11.68 -20.60 25.04
C ALA A 456 -12.47 -21.81 25.56
N PRO A 457 -13.02 -21.76 26.79
CA PRO A 457 -13.75 -22.89 27.38
C PRO A 457 -15.00 -23.25 26.58
N ALA A 458 -15.59 -24.41 26.88
CA ALA A 458 -16.90 -24.79 26.35
C ALA A 458 -17.93 -23.67 26.58
N GLY A 459 -18.61 -23.23 25.52
CA GLY A 459 -19.52 -22.08 25.52
C GLY A 459 -18.96 -20.84 24.82
N ALA A 460 -17.63 -20.75 24.65
CA ALA A 460 -16.99 -19.63 23.96
C ALA A 460 -17.20 -19.63 22.43
N GLU A 461 -17.83 -20.66 21.86
CA GLU A 461 -18.00 -20.82 20.40
C GLU A 461 -18.68 -19.61 19.74
N ARG A 462 -19.56 -18.88 20.43
CA ARG A 462 -20.23 -17.69 19.88
C ARG A 462 -19.24 -16.54 19.60
N GLN A 463 -18.14 -16.49 20.33
CA GLN A 463 -17.10 -15.45 20.20
C GLN A 463 -16.26 -15.64 18.93
N PHE A 464 -16.34 -16.82 18.30
CA PHE A 464 -15.53 -17.18 17.14
C PHE A 464 -16.36 -17.33 15.87
N VAL A 465 -15.73 -17.03 14.72
CA VAL A 465 -16.28 -17.38 13.41
C VAL A 465 -15.79 -18.76 13.01
N GLU A 466 -14.55 -19.07 13.35
CA GLU A 466 -13.91 -20.35 13.12
C GLU A 466 -14.46 -21.43 14.06
N ARG A 467 -14.31 -22.69 13.65
CA ARG A 467 -14.54 -23.81 14.55
C ARG A 467 -13.35 -23.98 15.49
N LEU A 468 -13.61 -23.98 16.79
CA LEU A 468 -12.57 -24.16 17.80
C LEU A 468 -12.00 -25.59 17.79
N VAL A 469 -10.67 -25.70 17.75
CA VAL A 469 -9.92 -26.93 17.96
C VAL A 469 -9.16 -26.80 19.28
N ARG A 470 -9.65 -27.49 20.32
CA ARG A 470 -9.08 -27.42 21.66
C ARG A 470 -8.02 -28.50 21.85
N LEU A 471 -6.77 -28.09 22.03
CA LEU A 471 -5.66 -28.99 22.30
C LEU A 471 -5.64 -29.42 23.77
N PRO A 472 -5.42 -30.72 24.07
CA PRO A 472 -5.23 -31.16 25.43
C PRO A 472 -3.89 -30.67 25.98
N GLY A 473 -3.86 -30.19 27.23
CA GLY A 473 -2.63 -29.76 27.89
C GLY A 473 -2.16 -28.33 27.56
N GLY A 474 -2.98 -27.55 26.83
CA GLY A 474 -2.72 -26.15 26.50
C GLY A 474 -2.56 -25.89 25.01
N GLY A 475 -2.96 -24.71 24.56
CA GLY A 475 -3.04 -24.29 23.16
C GLY A 475 -1.77 -23.59 22.67
N CYS A 476 -0.72 -23.58 23.49
CA CYS A 476 0.60 -23.10 23.12
C CYS A 476 1.70 -23.93 23.78
N CYS A 477 2.81 -24.12 23.09
CA CYS A 477 4.08 -24.57 23.67
C CYS A 477 5.00 -23.36 23.82
N TRP A 478 5.88 -23.36 24.83
CA TRP A 478 6.82 -22.27 25.06
C TRP A 478 8.23 -22.82 25.27
N GLN A 479 9.21 -22.15 24.66
CA GLN A 479 10.63 -22.36 24.91
C GLN A 479 11.28 -20.99 25.18
N PRO A 480 12.13 -20.88 26.22
CA PRO A 480 12.86 -19.64 26.46
C PRO A 480 13.79 -19.31 25.28
N PRO A 481 14.04 -18.01 24.99
CA PRO A 481 15.11 -17.61 24.09
C PRO A 481 16.43 -18.30 24.46
N LEU A 482 17.22 -18.71 23.46
CA LEU A 482 18.48 -19.46 23.68
C LEU A 482 19.52 -18.70 24.53
N ASP A 483 19.42 -17.37 24.56
CA ASP A 483 20.25 -16.46 25.36
C ASP A 483 19.66 -16.15 26.74
N SER A 484 18.60 -16.85 27.15
CA SER A 484 18.05 -16.72 28.50
C SER A 484 19.04 -17.25 29.54
N PRO A 485 19.24 -16.54 30.66
CA PRO A 485 20.05 -17.07 31.75
C PRO A 485 19.41 -18.32 32.34
N GLU A 486 20.21 -19.19 32.96
CA GLU A 486 19.68 -20.32 33.72
C GLU A 486 18.66 -19.83 34.76
N VAL A 487 17.54 -20.56 34.88
CA VAL A 487 16.51 -20.27 35.88
C VAL A 487 17.13 -20.43 37.27
N ARG A 488 17.39 -19.31 37.94
CA ARG A 488 17.81 -19.31 39.35
C ARG A 488 16.58 -19.33 40.24
N PRO A 489 16.59 -20.10 41.36
CA PRO A 489 15.55 -19.98 42.37
C PRO A 489 15.42 -18.51 42.80
N ARG A 490 14.18 -18.03 42.92
CA ARG A 490 13.88 -16.68 43.40
C ARG A 490 14.32 -16.48 44.84
#